data_AF-A0A7V8N2Y4-F1
#
_entry.id   AF-A0A7V8N2Y4-F1
#
_cell.length_a   1.000
_cell.length_b   1.000
_cell.length_c   1.000
_cell.angle_alpha   90.00
_cell.angle_beta   90.00
_cell.angle_gamma   90.00
#
_symmetry.space_group_name_H-M   'P 1'
#
loop_
_entity.id
_entity.type
_entity.pdbx_description
1 polymer ?
#
loop_
_entity_poly.entity_id
_entity_poly.type
_entity_poly.pdbx_seq_one_letter_code
_entity_poly.pdbx_strand_id
1 'polypeptide(L)'
;MAKAKKKYGLDTFNKEYSVDVEATYGGLTYLDTIASERFNYEDTETGAIYDNQAELDKEQPDKNLQKVENTHKIEQLYVQVYSEVQKDNMDIRVPLDFDDTKFKMNDRVRLTGKVVARLQTGTKRVEVTTANGRTRQEVVPDYYFTVSAEGLEKVSDHSTAPAPQPPKPKEESQKK
;
A
#
# COMPACT_ATOMS: atom_id res chain seq x y z
N MET A 1 -28.78 -29.90 18.03
CA MET A 1 -27.77 -29.80 16.94
C MET A 1 -27.66 -28.34 16.53
N ALA A 2 -26.62 -27.64 16.99
CA ALA A 2 -26.40 -26.25 16.63
C ALA A 2 -25.84 -26.16 15.20
N LYS A 3 -26.53 -25.44 14.31
CA LYS A 3 -26.04 -25.13 12.96
C LYS A 3 -24.72 -24.37 13.10
N ALA A 4 -23.61 -25.01 12.72
CA ALA A 4 -22.33 -24.33 12.56
C ALA A 4 -22.53 -23.16 11.58
N LYS A 5 -22.44 -21.92 12.10
CA LYS A 5 -22.36 -20.72 11.26
C LYS A 5 -21.11 -20.88 10.42
N LYS A 6 -21.27 -20.91 9.08
CA LYS A 6 -20.15 -20.98 8.13
C LYS A 6 -19.13 -19.91 8.52
N LYS A 7 -17.95 -20.32 9.01
CA LYS A 7 -16.75 -19.47 9.06
C LYS A 7 -16.57 -18.96 7.64
N TYR A 8 -16.73 -17.67 7.40
CA TYR A 8 -16.42 -17.07 6.10
C TYR A 8 -15.00 -17.50 5.73
N GLY A 9 -14.87 -18.23 4.64
CA GLY A 9 -13.60 -18.81 4.21
C GLY A 9 -12.60 -17.69 3.93
N LEU A 10 -11.34 -17.92 4.30
CA LEU A 10 -10.21 -17.01 4.04
C LEU A 10 -10.15 -16.56 2.56
N ASP A 11 -10.61 -17.40 1.63
CA ASP A 11 -10.62 -17.12 0.19
C ASP A 11 -11.65 -16.07 -0.27
N THR A 12 -12.50 -15.55 0.61
CA THR A 12 -13.58 -14.63 0.21
C THR A 12 -13.11 -13.17 0.02
N PHE A 13 -11.88 -12.85 0.41
CA PHE A 13 -11.43 -11.46 0.60
C PHE A 13 -10.27 -10.98 -0.29
N ASN A 14 -9.67 -11.85 -1.11
CA ASN A 14 -8.73 -11.44 -2.17
C ASN A 14 -9.47 -10.83 -3.37
N LYS A 15 -10.21 -9.76 -3.13
CA LYS A 15 -10.89 -8.99 -4.17
C LYS A 15 -10.03 -7.79 -4.54
N GLU A 16 -9.76 -7.66 -5.84
CA GLU A 16 -9.24 -6.44 -6.41
C GLU A 16 -10.37 -5.43 -6.55
N TYR A 17 -10.20 -4.26 -5.95
CA TYR A 17 -11.13 -3.15 -6.12
C TYR A 17 -10.47 -2.09 -6.99
N SER A 18 -11.12 -1.73 -8.09
CA SER A 18 -10.78 -0.50 -8.81
C SER A 18 -11.17 0.66 -7.91
N VAL A 19 -10.22 1.56 -7.65
CA VAL A 19 -10.41 2.66 -6.72
C VAL A 19 -10.57 3.96 -7.50
N ASP A 20 -11.61 4.74 -7.18
CA ASP A 20 -11.63 6.16 -7.53
C ASP A 20 -10.64 6.89 -6.61
N VAL A 21 -9.44 7.13 -7.13
CA VAL A 21 -8.30 7.62 -6.34
C VAL A 21 -8.58 8.98 -5.72
N GLU A 22 -9.16 9.90 -6.49
CA GLU A 22 -9.42 11.26 -6.02
C GLU A 22 -10.54 11.28 -4.98
N ALA A 23 -11.62 10.52 -5.19
CA ALA A 23 -12.69 10.42 -4.20
C ALA A 23 -12.25 9.70 -2.91
N THR A 24 -11.37 8.69 -3.02
CA THR A 24 -10.98 7.82 -1.90
C THR A 24 -9.82 8.40 -1.09
N TYR A 25 -8.83 8.99 -1.76
CA TYR A 25 -7.57 9.43 -1.14
C TYR A 25 -7.32 10.93 -1.29
N GLY A 26 -8.07 11.64 -2.14
CA GLY A 26 -7.87 13.06 -2.39
C GLY A 26 -6.54 13.37 -3.07
N GLY A 27 -6.04 14.59 -2.82
CA GLY A 27 -4.69 14.96 -3.21
C GLY A 27 -3.66 14.09 -2.48
N LEU A 28 -2.67 13.61 -3.24
CA LEU A 28 -1.55 12.84 -2.71
C LEU A 28 -0.27 13.67 -2.76
N THR A 29 0.51 13.57 -1.70
CA THR A 29 1.81 14.23 -1.59
C THR A 29 2.89 13.16 -1.48
N TYR A 30 3.85 13.16 -2.41
CA TYR A 30 4.99 12.26 -2.42
C TYR A 30 5.89 12.52 -1.20
N LEU A 31 6.25 11.46 -0.49
CA LEU A 31 7.17 11.54 0.65
C LEU A 31 8.52 10.91 0.32
N ASP A 32 8.52 9.61 0.04
CA ASP A 32 9.75 8.85 -0.23
C ASP A 32 9.45 7.57 -1.03
N THR A 33 10.51 6.92 -1.52
CA THR A 33 10.44 5.59 -2.15
C THR A 33 11.22 4.59 -1.29
N ILE A 34 10.54 3.51 -0.89
CA ILE A 34 11.06 2.48 0.00
C ILE A 34 11.15 1.16 -0.77
N ALA A 35 12.36 0.61 -0.85
CA ALA A 35 12.59 -0.73 -1.35
C ALA A 35 12.46 -1.76 -0.21
N SER A 36 11.67 -2.80 -0.44
CA SER A 36 11.60 -3.97 0.43
C SER A 36 12.53 -5.05 -0.13
N GLU A 37 13.54 -5.40 0.66
CA GLU A 37 14.51 -6.45 0.32
C GLU A 37 13.98 -7.82 0.74
N ARG A 38 14.36 -8.85 -0.03
CA ARG A 38 14.03 -10.25 0.24
C ARG A 38 14.97 -10.81 1.31
N PHE A 39 14.37 -11.47 2.29
CA PHE A 39 15.07 -12.20 3.33
C PHE A 39 14.92 -13.70 3.12
N ASN A 40 16.00 -14.43 3.42
CA ASN A 40 15.98 -15.87 3.58
C ASN A 40 16.01 -16.22 5.06
N TYR A 41 15.33 -17.30 5.41
CA TYR A 41 15.23 -17.76 6.79
C TYR A 41 15.89 -19.13 6.89
N GLU A 42 16.93 -19.22 7.68
CA GLU A 42 17.73 -20.42 7.89
C GLU A 42 17.39 -21.03 9.25
N ASP A 43 17.08 -22.32 9.25
CA ASP A 43 17.10 -23.13 10.46
C ASP A 43 18.55 -23.53 10.76
N THR A 44 19.09 -23.03 11.87
CA THR A 44 20.50 -23.25 12.23
C THR A 44 20.79 -24.68 12.72
N GLU A 45 19.76 -25.47 13.02
CA GLU A 45 19.92 -26.87 13.43
C GLU A 45 20.05 -27.81 12.23
N THR A 46 19.22 -27.59 11.21
CA THR A 46 19.15 -28.46 10.01
C THR A 46 19.93 -27.90 8.82
N GLY A 47 20.26 -26.60 8.83
CA GLY A 47 20.83 -25.88 7.68
C GLY A 47 19.84 -25.66 6.54
N ALA A 48 18.54 -25.89 6.77
CA ALA A 48 17.51 -25.69 5.77
C ALA A 48 17.21 -24.20 5.56
N ILE A 49 17.09 -23.79 4.30
CA ILE A 49 16.80 -22.40 3.91
C ILE A 49 15.37 -22.31 3.39
N TYR A 50 14.61 -21.39 3.94
CA TYR A 50 13.21 -21.11 3.61
C TYR A 50 13.07 -19.72 3.01
N ASP A 51 12.20 -19.62 2.00
CA ASP A 51 11.94 -18.38 1.26
C ASP A 51 11.03 -17.41 2.03
N ASN A 52 10.33 -17.88 3.06
CA ASN A 52 9.49 -17.05 3.91
C ASN A 52 9.40 -17.59 5.34
N GLN A 53 9.15 -16.69 6.30
CA GLN A 53 9.04 -17.02 7.73
C GLN A 53 7.93 -18.01 8.03
N ALA A 54 6.84 -18.00 7.26
CA ALA A 54 5.67 -18.84 7.52
C ALA A 54 5.93 -20.33 7.22
N GLU A 55 6.86 -20.63 6.32
CA GLU A 55 7.34 -21.99 6.08
C GLU A 55 8.23 -22.45 7.22
N LEU A 56 9.17 -21.61 7.66
CA LEU A 56 10.01 -21.94 8.82
C LEU A 56 9.17 -22.11 10.09
N ASP A 57 8.20 -21.24 10.36
CA ASP A 57 7.36 -21.29 11.56
C ASP A 57 6.52 -22.59 11.65
N LYS A 58 6.31 -23.31 10.53
CA LYS A 58 5.63 -24.63 10.53
C LYS A 58 6.57 -25.75 10.98
N GLU A 59 7.83 -25.68 10.59
CA GLU A 59 8.84 -26.71 10.87
C GLU A 59 9.52 -26.46 12.23
N GLN A 60 9.73 -25.20 12.59
CA GLN A 60 10.42 -24.78 13.81
C GLN A 60 9.67 -23.62 14.50
N PRO A 61 8.65 -23.94 15.33
CA PRO A 61 7.91 -22.90 16.07
C PRO A 61 8.74 -22.21 17.16
N ASP A 62 9.89 -22.78 17.55
CA ASP A 62 10.84 -22.19 18.49
C ASP A 62 11.88 -21.32 17.75
N LYS A 63 11.73 -20.00 17.84
CA LYS A 63 12.52 -19.02 17.05
C LYS A 63 13.96 -18.84 17.53
N ASN A 64 14.38 -19.55 18.57
CA ASN A 64 15.72 -19.41 19.16
C ASN A 64 16.85 -19.97 18.27
N LEU A 65 16.51 -20.72 17.23
CA LEU A 65 17.46 -21.37 16.32
C LEU A 65 17.37 -20.83 14.88
N GLN A 66 16.79 -19.64 14.72
CA GLN A 66 16.63 -19.01 13.42
C GLN A 66 17.76 -18.03 13.11
N LYS A 67 18.31 -18.13 11.90
CA LYS A 67 19.13 -17.07 11.29
C LYS A 67 18.36 -16.43 10.13
N VAL A 68 18.34 -15.10 10.10
CA VAL A 68 17.72 -14.33 9.01
C VAL A 68 18.83 -13.70 8.19
N GLU A 69 18.85 -13.99 6.90
CA GLU A 69 19.87 -13.48 5.97
C GLU A 69 19.22 -12.61 4.91
N ASN A 70 19.69 -11.38 4.78
CA ASN A 70 19.23 -10.47 3.73
C ASN A 70 19.90 -10.87 2.40
N THR A 71 19.09 -11.11 1.37
CA THR A 71 19.62 -11.50 0.05
C THR A 71 20.08 -10.31 -0.79
N HIS A 72 19.83 -9.07 -0.31
CA HIS A 72 20.02 -7.81 -1.01
C HIS A 72 19.28 -7.70 -2.36
N LYS A 73 18.34 -8.62 -2.63
CA LYS A 73 17.46 -8.55 -3.79
C LYS A 73 16.22 -7.78 -3.41
N ILE A 74 15.93 -6.72 -4.14
CA ILE A 74 14.68 -5.98 -3.98
C ILE A 74 13.53 -6.87 -4.48
N GLU A 75 12.56 -7.14 -3.61
CA GLU A 75 11.37 -7.91 -3.95
C GLU A 75 10.22 -7.00 -4.36
N GLN A 76 10.07 -5.87 -3.66
CA GLN A 76 8.93 -4.97 -3.81
C GLN A 76 9.39 -3.52 -3.64
N LEU A 77 8.76 -2.62 -4.37
CA LEU A 77 9.01 -1.19 -4.29
C LEU A 77 7.71 -0.48 -3.88
N TYR A 78 7.85 0.43 -2.93
CA TYR A 78 6.74 1.19 -2.36
C TYR A 78 7.02 2.68 -2.47
N VAL A 79 6.03 3.45 -2.87
CA VAL A 79 6.07 4.91 -2.78
C VAL A 79 5.21 5.31 -1.59
N GLN A 80 5.83 5.98 -0.62
CA GLN A 80 5.13 6.54 0.52
C GLN A 80 4.50 7.87 0.12
N VAL A 81 3.19 8.01 0.33
CA VAL A 81 2.43 9.23 0.05
C VAL A 81 1.60 9.64 1.26
N TYR A 82 1.43 10.93 1.46
CA TYR A 82 0.43 11.45 2.39
C TYR A 82 -0.89 11.64 1.65
N SER A 83 -1.99 11.11 2.21
CA SER A 83 -3.34 11.31 1.69
C SER A 83 -4.07 12.43 2.42
N GLU A 84 -4.58 13.41 1.67
CA GLU A 84 -5.37 14.50 2.24
C GLU A 84 -6.71 14.04 2.81
N VAL A 85 -7.31 12.99 2.27
CA VAL A 85 -8.61 12.46 2.77
C VAL A 85 -8.41 11.56 3.97
N GLN A 86 -7.43 10.65 3.94
CA GLN A 86 -7.18 9.74 5.06
C GLN A 86 -6.48 10.40 6.25
N LYS A 87 -5.80 11.53 5.99
CA LYS A 87 -4.96 12.23 6.99
C LYS A 87 -3.84 11.35 7.55
N ASP A 88 -3.35 10.42 6.73
CA ASP A 88 -2.31 9.47 7.11
C ASP A 88 -1.36 9.19 5.94
N ASN A 89 -0.23 8.59 6.26
CA ASN A 89 0.73 8.09 5.27
C ASN A 89 0.28 6.73 4.75
N MET A 90 0.50 6.51 3.46
CA MET A 90 0.13 5.31 2.76
C MET A 90 1.30 4.81 1.94
N ASP A 91 1.50 3.50 1.94
CA ASP A 91 2.49 2.85 1.08
C ASP A 91 1.81 2.29 -0.16
N ILE A 92 2.17 2.83 -1.32
CA ILE A 92 1.64 2.43 -2.61
C ILE A 92 2.65 1.55 -3.30
N ARG A 93 2.31 0.28 -3.54
CA ARG A 93 3.17 -0.62 -4.30
C ARG A 93 3.24 -0.19 -5.76
N VAL A 94 4.45 -0.11 -6.29
CA VAL A 94 4.74 0.24 -7.69
C VAL A 94 5.60 -0.84 -8.36
N PRO A 95 5.72 -0.84 -9.69
CA PRO A 95 6.66 -1.70 -10.41
C PRO A 95 8.11 -1.47 -9.96
N LEU A 96 8.96 -2.51 -10.06
CA LEU A 96 10.38 -2.43 -9.65
C LEU A 96 11.22 -1.49 -10.54
N ASP A 97 10.77 -1.23 -11.76
CA ASP A 97 11.39 -0.31 -12.72
C ASP A 97 10.84 1.13 -12.61
N PHE A 98 10.10 1.43 -11.53
CA PHE A 98 9.62 2.78 -11.26
C PHE A 98 10.78 3.76 -11.08
N ASP A 99 10.73 4.86 -11.81
CA ASP A 99 11.75 5.91 -11.81
C ASP A 99 11.38 7.02 -10.82
N ASP A 100 11.90 6.90 -9.60
CA ASP A 100 11.69 7.83 -8.49
C ASP A 100 12.46 9.15 -8.65
N THR A 101 13.48 9.19 -9.51
CA THR A 101 14.34 10.37 -9.73
C THR A 101 13.59 11.59 -10.26
N LYS A 102 12.39 11.38 -10.80
CA LYS A 102 11.48 12.42 -11.30
C LYS A 102 10.72 13.16 -10.20
N PHE A 103 10.75 12.65 -8.97
CA PHE A 103 9.96 13.16 -7.85
C PHE A 103 10.83 13.77 -6.76
N LYS A 104 10.28 14.75 -6.05
CA LYS A 104 10.88 15.33 -4.85
C LYS A 104 9.91 15.21 -3.69
N MET A 105 10.45 15.11 -2.48
CA MET A 105 9.65 15.15 -1.25
C MET A 105 8.72 16.38 -1.28
N ASN A 106 7.46 16.15 -0.94
CA ASN A 106 6.35 17.10 -0.96
C ASN A 106 5.79 17.47 -2.35
N ASP A 107 6.21 16.79 -3.42
CA ASP A 107 5.57 16.96 -4.73
C ASP A 107 4.11 16.45 -4.67
N ARG A 108 3.19 17.22 -5.22
CA ARG A 108 1.83 16.71 -5.47
C ARG A 108 1.86 15.69 -6.59
N VAL A 109 1.24 14.55 -6.35
CA VAL A 109 1.25 13.41 -7.25
C VAL A 109 -0.15 12.83 -7.43
N ARG A 110 -0.34 12.09 -8.51
CA ARG A 110 -1.54 11.31 -8.81
C ARG A 110 -1.12 9.90 -9.18
N LEU A 111 -1.84 8.89 -8.70
CA LEU A 111 -1.65 7.51 -9.11
C LEU A 111 -2.11 7.32 -10.57
N THR A 112 -1.36 6.56 -11.35
CA THR A 112 -1.64 6.34 -12.78
C THR A 112 -1.73 4.87 -13.16
N GLY A 113 -2.34 4.64 -14.32
CA GLY A 113 -2.65 3.31 -14.82
C GLY A 113 -3.67 2.58 -13.94
N LYS A 114 -3.55 1.26 -13.86
CA LYS A 114 -4.43 0.42 -13.04
C LYS A 114 -4.10 0.60 -11.55
N VAL A 115 -5.02 1.23 -10.82
CA VAL A 115 -4.95 1.33 -9.35
C VAL A 115 -5.85 0.28 -8.71
N VAL A 116 -5.27 -0.53 -7.84
CA VAL A 116 -5.95 -1.64 -7.18
C VAL A 116 -5.72 -1.54 -5.68
N ALA A 117 -6.81 -1.59 -4.91
CA ALA A 117 -6.75 -1.91 -3.49
C ALA A 117 -7.04 -3.40 -3.29
N ARG A 118 -6.21 -4.08 -2.50
CA ARG A 118 -6.41 -5.47 -2.08
C ARG A 118 -6.56 -5.52 -0.58
N LEU A 119 -7.59 -6.23 -0.12
CA LEU A 119 -7.73 -6.55 1.30
C LEU A 119 -6.82 -7.73 1.63
N GLN A 120 -5.85 -7.51 2.50
CA GLN A 120 -5.01 -8.55 3.06
C GLN A 120 -5.53 -8.96 4.43
N THR A 121 -5.46 -10.26 4.68
CA THR A 121 -5.82 -10.87 5.96
C THR A 121 -4.56 -11.36 6.63
N GLY A 122 -4.31 -10.90 7.85
CA GLY A 122 -3.22 -11.35 8.69
C GLY A 122 -3.70 -11.75 10.07
N THR A 123 -2.74 -11.91 10.97
CA THR A 123 -3.02 -12.01 12.39
C THR A 123 -2.08 -11.08 13.12
N LYS A 124 -2.59 -10.33 14.10
CA LYS A 124 -1.77 -9.50 14.98
C LYS A 124 -1.82 -10.00 16.41
N ARG A 125 -0.74 -9.77 17.14
CA ARG A 125 -0.68 -10.00 18.59
C ARG A 125 -1.17 -8.74 19.29
N VAL A 126 -2.19 -8.88 20.10
CA VAL A 126 -2.71 -7.80 20.94
C VAL A 126 -2.55 -8.18 22.40
N GLU A 127 -2.17 -7.21 23.21
CA GLU A 127 -2.16 -7.36 24.66
C GLU A 127 -3.58 -7.18 25.19
N VAL A 128 -4.10 -8.22 25.83
CA VAL A 128 -5.43 -8.23 26.43
C VAL A 128 -5.27 -8.30 27.94
N THR A 129 -5.83 -7.30 28.64
CA THR A 129 -5.93 -7.34 30.09
C THR A 129 -7.12 -8.22 30.48
N THR A 130 -6.82 -9.33 31.13
CA THR A 130 -7.84 -10.29 31.61
C THR A 130 -8.52 -9.77 32.89
N ALA A 131 -9.69 -10.33 33.22
CA ALA A 131 -10.50 -9.88 34.37
C ALA A 131 -9.78 -9.93 35.73
N ASN A 132 -8.67 -10.67 35.84
CA ASN A 132 -7.84 -10.74 37.04
C ASN A 132 -6.67 -9.72 37.03
N GLY A 133 -6.66 -8.78 36.08
CA GLY A 133 -5.63 -7.73 35.95
C GLY A 133 -4.33 -8.17 35.27
N ARG A 134 -4.20 -9.43 34.84
CA ARG A 134 -3.01 -9.90 34.11
C ARG A 134 -3.13 -9.63 32.62
N THR A 135 -2.03 -9.17 32.02
CA THR A 135 -1.90 -8.99 30.57
C THR A 135 -1.48 -10.29 29.90
N ARG A 136 -2.17 -10.69 28.83
CA ARG A 136 -1.82 -11.82 27.98
C ARG A 136 -1.75 -11.35 26.53
N GLN A 137 -0.80 -11.85 25.75
CA GLN A 137 -0.83 -11.70 24.30
C GLN A 137 -1.80 -12.69 23.68
N GLU A 138 -2.78 -12.18 22.94
CA GLU A 138 -3.70 -12.97 22.12
C GLU A 138 -3.46 -12.69 20.64
N VAL A 139 -3.56 -13.75 19.83
CA VAL A 139 -3.46 -13.66 18.37
C VAL A 139 -4.87 -13.47 17.82
N VAL A 140 -5.12 -12.31 17.23
CA VAL A 140 -6.43 -11.95 16.65
C VAL A 140 -6.31 -11.78 15.14
N PRO A 141 -7.39 -12.07 14.37
CA PRO A 141 -7.43 -11.73 12.95
C PRO A 141 -7.17 -10.24 12.73
N ASP A 142 -6.37 -9.92 11.73
CA ASP A 142 -6.09 -8.56 11.30
C ASP A 142 -6.44 -8.38 9.84
N TYR A 143 -6.90 -7.20 9.48
CA TYR A 143 -7.36 -6.87 8.14
C TYR A 143 -6.79 -5.51 7.77
N TYR A 144 -6.01 -5.46 6.69
CA TYR A 144 -5.43 -4.21 6.20
C TYR A 144 -5.51 -4.16 4.68
N PHE A 145 -5.59 -2.96 4.13
CA PHE A 145 -5.58 -2.77 2.69
C PHE A 145 -4.18 -2.46 2.21
N THR A 146 -3.77 -3.11 1.13
CA THR A 146 -2.60 -2.71 0.35
C THR A 146 -3.07 -2.08 -0.95
N VAL A 147 -2.41 -1.00 -1.35
CA VAL A 147 -2.73 -0.29 -2.60
C VAL A 147 -1.57 -0.49 -3.55
N SER A 148 -1.87 -0.76 -4.82
CA SER A 148 -0.87 -0.84 -5.89
C SER A 148 -1.31 0.02 -7.07
N ALA A 149 -0.35 0.67 -7.72
CA ALA A 149 -0.54 1.43 -8.95
C ALA A 149 0.52 1.05 -9.98
N GLU A 150 0.24 1.26 -11.26
CA GLU A 150 1.22 1.07 -12.33
C GLU A 150 2.25 2.21 -12.38
N GLY A 151 1.91 3.37 -11.84
CA GLY A 151 2.84 4.49 -11.71
C GLY A 151 2.27 5.67 -10.95
N LEU A 152 3.05 6.74 -10.94
CA LEU A 152 2.67 8.05 -10.43
C LEU A 152 3.02 9.13 -11.46
N GLU A 153 2.27 10.22 -11.44
CA GLU A 153 2.55 11.43 -12.20
C GLU A 153 2.54 12.64 -11.27
N LYS A 154 3.42 13.62 -11.54
CA LYS A 154 3.41 14.89 -10.84
C LYS A 154 2.22 15.74 -11.30
N VAL A 155 1.41 16.18 -10.35
CA VAL A 155 0.36 17.16 -10.62
C VAL A 155 1.01 18.53 -10.61
N SER A 156 1.04 19.19 -11.77
CA SER A 156 1.46 20.58 -11.84
C SER A 156 0.27 21.47 -11.50
N ASP A 157 0.43 22.38 -10.53
CA ASP A 157 -0.58 23.40 -10.17
C ASP A 157 -0.78 24.46 -11.27
N HIS A 158 -0.37 24.18 -12.51
CA HIS A 158 -0.74 25.01 -13.65
C HIS A 158 -2.23 24.80 -13.95
N SER A 159 -3.05 25.55 -13.23
CA SER A 159 -4.28 26.11 -13.76
C SER A 159 -3.95 26.69 -15.14
N THR A 160 -4.22 25.91 -16.18
CA THR A 160 -4.40 26.43 -17.53
C THR A 160 -5.76 27.12 -17.54
N ALA A 161 -5.88 28.21 -16.77
CA ALA A 161 -6.85 29.22 -17.11
C ALA A 161 -6.50 29.63 -18.55
N PRO A 162 -7.39 29.46 -19.54
CA PRO A 162 -7.13 29.98 -20.87
C PRO A 162 -6.84 31.47 -20.70
N ALA A 163 -5.70 31.92 -21.23
CA ALA A 163 -5.36 33.33 -21.26
C ALA A 163 -6.58 34.11 -21.77
N PRO A 164 -6.99 35.22 -21.12
CA PRO A 164 -8.15 35.98 -21.56
C PRO A 164 -7.96 36.34 -23.03
N GLN A 165 -8.81 35.78 -23.89
CA GLN A 165 -8.82 36.12 -25.31
C GLN A 165 -9.03 37.63 -25.43
N PRO A 166 -8.20 38.34 -26.21
CA PRO A 166 -8.46 39.74 -26.48
C PRO A 166 -9.84 39.87 -27.13
N PRO A 167 -10.66 40.86 -26.73
CA PRO A 167 -12.03 40.99 -27.21
C PRO A 167 -12.03 41.12 -28.73
N LYS A 168 -12.81 40.27 -29.40
CA LYS A 168 -13.10 40.40 -30.84
C LYS A 168 -13.62 41.81 -31.12
N PRO A 169 -13.12 42.51 -32.15
CA PRO A 169 -13.67 43.79 -32.55
C PRO A 169 -15.14 43.60 -32.95
N LYS A 170 -16.00 44.50 -32.45
CA LYS A 170 -17.42 44.55 -32.80
C LYS A 170 -17.53 44.83 -34.31
N GLU A 171 -18.08 43.87 -35.04
CA GLU A 171 -18.48 44.06 -36.42
C GLU A 171 -19.66 45.04 -36.45
N GLU A 172 -19.39 46.23 -36.99
CA GLU A 172 -20.35 47.31 -37.20
C GLU A 172 -21.41 46.83 -38.19
N SER A 173 -22.60 46.51 -37.66
CA SER A 173 -23.76 46.19 -38.48
C SER A 173 -24.23 47.43 -39.22
N GLN A 174 -23.72 47.63 -40.43
CA GLN A 174 -24.34 48.51 -41.42
C GLN A 174 -25.70 47.92 -41.80
N LYS A 175 -26.77 48.55 -41.33
CA LYS A 175 -28.13 48.34 -41.85
C LYS A 175 -28.40 49.44 -42.89
N LYS A 176 -28.79 48.99 -44.08
CA LYS A 176 -29.45 49.76 -45.15
C LYS A 176 -30.62 50.58 -44.63
#